data_AF-A0AAV6C0Q7-F1
#
_entry.id   AF-A0AAV6C0Q7-F1
#
_cell.length_a   1.000
_cell.length_b   1.000
_cell.length_c   1.000
_cell.angle_alpha   90.00
_cell.angle_beta   90.00
_cell.angle_gamma   90.00
#
_symmetry.space_group_name_H-M   'P 1'
#
loop_
_entity.id
_entity.type
_entity.pdbx_description
1 polymer ?
#
loop_
_entity_poly.entity_id
_entity_poly.type
_entity_poly.pdbx_seq_one_letter_code
_entity_poly.pdbx_strand_id
1 'polypeptide(L)'
;MTRRGGEVVFNTSLTGYQEVFTDPSYAGQIVCLTYPHIGNVGANLDDEESPRPYIEALIVREFSQVSSNWRSAETAQLYLNRHKIPVIWDIDTRALVRHIRLMGALRGIVATDGTPGEQCVFEAKQLPVMAGQDLASRVTCREMYGWEKSSIDLALSPWSEQMGEAGQEETRKFRVAAYDYGIKQNILRLLVDHHCDVRVVPAQTSAEDVLAMGPDGVFLSNGPGDPEPLQYAVENIRKLAGRVPVFGICLGHQLCGLALGGKTFKLKFGHRGANQPVL
;
A
#
# COMPACT_ATOMS: atom_id res chain seq x y z
N MET A 1 -22.98 -4.47 -0.83
CA MET A 1 -22.33 -5.19 0.27
C MET A 1 -22.18 -4.23 1.41
N THR A 2 -22.86 -4.50 2.50
CA THR A 2 -23.01 -3.63 3.69
C THR A 2 -22.09 -4.04 4.84
N ARG A 3 -21.34 -5.14 4.68
CA ARG A 3 -20.46 -5.73 5.69
C ARG A 3 -19.09 -6.06 5.14
N ARG A 4 -18.05 -5.70 5.88
CA ARG A 4 -16.63 -5.92 5.55
C ARG A 4 -15.87 -6.33 6.80
N GLY A 5 -14.97 -7.30 6.66
CA GLY A 5 -14.18 -7.85 7.75
C GLY A 5 -12.70 -7.81 7.42
N GLY A 6 -11.87 -7.61 8.43
CA GLY A 6 -10.42 -7.53 8.27
C GLY A 6 -9.67 -7.35 9.57
N GLU A 7 -8.36 -7.21 9.47
CA GLU A 7 -7.53 -6.81 10.61
C GLU A 7 -7.64 -5.30 10.85
N VAL A 8 -8.03 -4.90 12.05
CA VAL A 8 -8.14 -3.51 12.47
C VAL A 8 -6.77 -2.98 12.82
N VAL A 9 -6.36 -1.96 12.06
CA VAL A 9 -5.07 -1.28 12.20
C VAL A 9 -5.30 0.21 12.40
N PHE A 10 -4.30 0.94 12.88
CA PHE A 10 -4.35 2.39 12.93
C PHE A 10 -3.20 3.02 12.18
N ASN A 11 -3.40 4.22 11.62
CA ASN A 11 -2.37 5.00 10.96
C ASN A 11 -2.35 6.43 11.53
N THR A 12 -1.15 6.91 11.90
CA THR A 12 -0.93 8.21 12.54
C THR A 12 -0.71 9.38 11.61
N SER A 13 -0.82 9.17 10.29
CA SER A 13 -0.67 10.22 9.29
C SER A 13 -1.78 11.26 9.45
N LEU A 14 -1.40 12.54 9.50
CA LEU A 14 -2.34 13.65 9.66
C LEU A 14 -2.98 14.08 8.32
N THR A 15 -2.29 13.77 7.23
CA THR A 15 -2.68 14.05 5.85
C THR A 15 -2.49 12.78 5.00
N GLY A 16 -2.91 12.84 3.74
CA GLY A 16 -2.70 11.73 2.80
C GLY A 16 -3.66 10.56 3.00
N TYR A 17 -4.91 10.84 3.39
CA TYR A 17 -5.88 9.77 3.66
C TYR A 17 -6.27 9.01 2.38
N GLN A 18 -6.28 9.65 1.22
CA GLN A 18 -6.67 8.98 -0.04
C GLN A 18 -5.59 8.00 -0.50
N GLU A 19 -4.33 8.39 -0.38
CA GLU A 19 -3.14 7.59 -0.61
C GLU A 19 -3.15 6.36 0.30
N VAL A 20 -3.59 6.52 1.57
CA VAL A 20 -3.81 5.41 2.49
C VAL A 20 -4.95 4.49 2.03
N PHE A 21 -6.06 5.04 1.52
CA PHE A 21 -7.19 4.22 1.04
C PHE A 21 -6.77 3.32 -0.14
N THR A 22 -5.91 3.86 -0.99
CA THR A 22 -5.48 3.27 -2.26
C THR A 22 -4.16 2.50 -2.16
N ASP A 23 -3.50 2.45 -1.01
CA ASP A 23 -2.30 1.63 -0.83
C ASP A 23 -2.66 0.13 -0.76
N PRO A 24 -2.17 -0.72 -1.69
CA PRO A 24 -2.47 -2.15 -1.72
C PRO A 24 -2.05 -2.91 -0.45
N SER A 25 -1.12 -2.36 0.33
CA SER A 25 -0.63 -2.94 1.58
C SER A 25 -1.73 -3.05 2.65
N TYR A 26 -2.82 -2.30 2.52
CA TYR A 26 -4.00 -2.37 3.39
C TYR A 26 -5.05 -3.40 2.95
N ALA A 27 -4.79 -4.22 1.93
CA ALA A 27 -5.72 -5.29 1.54
C ALA A 27 -6.03 -6.22 2.73
N GLY A 28 -7.32 -6.47 3.00
CA GLY A 28 -7.76 -7.25 4.15
C GLY A 28 -7.66 -6.51 5.50
N GLN A 29 -7.41 -5.20 5.51
CA GLN A 29 -7.31 -4.39 6.71
C GLN A 29 -8.43 -3.34 6.81
N ILE A 30 -8.92 -3.13 8.02
CA ILE A 30 -9.80 -2.02 8.40
C ILE A 30 -8.94 -0.92 8.99
N VAL A 31 -8.96 0.26 8.39
CA VAL A 31 -8.06 1.35 8.75
C VAL A 31 -8.74 2.34 9.68
N CYS A 32 -8.14 2.55 10.85
CA CYS A 32 -8.47 3.62 11.78
C CYS A 32 -7.48 4.79 11.61
N LEU A 33 -7.95 5.94 11.16
CA LEU A 33 -7.11 7.15 11.09
C LEU A 33 -7.15 7.88 12.43
N THR A 34 -5.98 8.21 12.97
CA THR A 34 -5.93 8.85 14.29
C THR A 34 -6.24 10.34 14.23
N TYR A 35 -6.00 11.00 13.09
CA TYR A 35 -6.36 12.40 12.92
C TYR A 35 -7.89 12.53 12.85
N PRO A 36 -8.51 13.46 13.63
CA PRO A 36 -9.94 13.42 13.84
C PRO A 36 -10.77 13.79 12.62
N HIS A 37 -10.36 14.77 11.82
CA HIS A 37 -11.11 15.24 10.66
C HIS A 37 -10.59 14.61 9.37
N ILE A 38 -11.34 13.67 8.80
CA ILE A 38 -10.99 13.01 7.54
C ILE A 38 -11.95 13.43 6.43
N GLY A 39 -11.43 13.66 5.22
CA GLY A 39 -12.21 14.05 4.04
C GLY A 39 -12.22 15.57 3.74
N ASN A 40 -11.51 16.36 4.54
CA ASN A 40 -11.46 17.83 4.43
C ASN A 40 -10.94 18.35 3.07
N VAL A 41 -10.09 17.60 2.36
CA VAL A 41 -9.55 17.98 1.04
C VAL A 41 -10.21 17.23 -0.13
N GLY A 42 -11.27 16.47 0.14
CA GLY A 42 -11.98 15.68 -0.87
C GLY A 42 -11.14 14.53 -1.42
N ALA A 43 -11.34 14.20 -2.69
CA ALA A 43 -10.59 13.19 -3.43
C ALA A 43 -10.29 13.66 -4.86
N ASN A 44 -9.20 13.16 -5.43
CA ASN A 44 -8.76 13.42 -6.82
C ASN A 44 -7.97 12.23 -7.38
N LEU A 45 -7.73 12.19 -8.69
CA LEU A 45 -7.06 11.04 -9.33
C LEU A 45 -5.54 11.01 -9.10
N ASP A 46 -4.93 12.16 -8.81
CA ASP A 46 -3.48 12.29 -8.70
C ASP A 46 -2.94 11.66 -7.40
N ASP A 47 -3.76 11.71 -6.34
CA ASP A 47 -3.49 11.16 -5.00
C ASP A 47 -3.87 9.65 -4.90
N GLU A 48 -4.18 8.99 -6.01
CA GLU A 48 -4.38 7.54 -6.04
C GLU A 48 -3.04 6.80 -6.17
N GLU A 49 -2.71 5.98 -5.16
CA GLU A 49 -1.51 5.13 -5.17
C GLU A 49 -1.72 3.82 -5.92
N SER A 50 -2.94 3.52 -6.36
CA SER A 50 -3.27 2.35 -7.15
C SER A 50 -4.64 2.52 -7.83
N PRO A 51 -5.05 1.63 -8.77
CA PRO A 51 -6.28 1.80 -9.55
C PRO A 51 -7.60 1.77 -8.75
N ARG A 52 -7.56 1.41 -7.45
CA ARG A 52 -8.75 1.31 -6.59
C ARG A 52 -8.36 1.37 -5.12
N PRO A 53 -9.28 1.73 -4.21
CA PRO A 53 -9.04 1.54 -2.78
C PRO A 53 -8.92 0.04 -2.42
N TYR A 54 -7.98 -0.26 -1.54
CA TYR A 54 -7.68 -1.61 -1.04
C TYR A 54 -8.08 -1.82 0.43
N ILE A 55 -8.38 -0.75 1.16
CA ILE A 55 -8.92 -0.85 2.53
C ILE A 55 -10.26 -1.59 2.53
N GLU A 56 -10.52 -2.40 3.56
CA GLU A 56 -11.81 -3.09 3.72
C GLU A 56 -12.88 -2.17 4.31
N ALA A 57 -12.48 -1.28 5.23
CA ALA A 57 -13.35 -0.28 5.82
C ALA A 57 -12.53 0.86 6.44
N LEU A 58 -13.18 1.99 6.67
CA LEU A 58 -12.61 3.18 7.29
C LEU A 58 -13.28 3.48 8.64
N ILE A 59 -12.47 3.70 9.68
CA ILE A 59 -12.90 4.13 11.02
C ILE A 59 -12.30 5.50 11.31
N VAL A 60 -13.14 6.49 11.61
CA VAL A 60 -12.70 7.87 11.87
C VAL A 60 -13.47 8.50 13.03
N ARG A 61 -12.93 9.58 13.60
CA ARG A 61 -13.65 10.36 14.62
C ARG A 61 -14.72 11.23 13.99
N GLU A 62 -14.36 11.98 12.95
CA GLU A 62 -15.26 12.86 12.22
C GLU A 62 -15.00 12.75 10.73
N PHE A 63 -16.06 12.60 9.94
CA PHE A 63 -15.97 12.48 8.49
C PHE A 63 -16.61 13.70 7.83
N SER A 64 -15.77 14.51 7.18
CA SER A 64 -16.19 15.77 6.58
C SER A 64 -17.15 15.52 5.42
N GLN A 65 -18.32 16.18 5.48
CA GLN A 65 -19.32 16.13 4.41
C GLN A 65 -18.99 17.08 3.25
N VAL A 66 -18.15 18.08 3.51
CA VAL A 66 -17.68 19.05 2.52
C VAL A 66 -16.18 18.88 2.29
N SER A 67 -15.74 19.14 1.07
CA SER A 67 -14.32 19.28 0.74
C SER A 67 -13.99 20.75 0.46
N SER A 68 -12.82 21.19 0.92
CA SER A 68 -12.31 22.54 0.70
C SER A 68 -10.84 22.47 0.31
N ASN A 69 -10.60 22.15 -0.97
CA ASN A 69 -9.28 22.15 -1.57
C ASN A 69 -9.42 22.38 -3.08
N TRP A 70 -8.54 23.18 -3.67
CA TRP A 70 -8.55 23.49 -5.10
C TRP A 70 -8.33 22.25 -5.99
N ARG A 71 -7.65 21.22 -5.47
CA ARG A 71 -7.44 19.93 -6.13
C ARG A 71 -8.63 18.97 -5.99
N SER A 72 -9.60 19.28 -5.14
CA SER A 72 -10.75 18.39 -4.89
C SER A 72 -11.60 18.26 -6.16
N ALA A 73 -11.65 17.08 -6.75
CA ALA A 73 -12.55 16.77 -7.86
C ALA A 73 -13.92 16.29 -7.36
N GLU A 74 -13.93 15.52 -6.27
CA GLU A 74 -15.14 15.02 -5.61
C GLU A 74 -14.96 14.98 -4.08
N THR A 75 -16.02 14.72 -3.33
CA THR A 75 -15.92 14.52 -1.87
C THR A 75 -15.40 13.12 -1.56
N ALA A 76 -14.70 12.96 -0.43
CA ALA A 76 -14.22 11.64 0.00
C ALA A 76 -15.36 10.63 0.21
N GLN A 77 -16.57 11.10 0.55
CA GLN A 77 -17.75 10.25 0.68
C GLN A 77 -18.18 9.65 -0.66
N LEU A 78 -18.28 10.49 -1.70
CA LEU A 78 -18.67 10.03 -3.04
C LEU A 78 -17.64 9.03 -3.60
N TYR A 79 -16.36 9.33 -3.39
CA TYR A 79 -15.26 8.43 -3.73
C TYR A 79 -15.43 7.05 -3.07
N LEU A 80 -15.53 6.99 -1.74
CA LEU A 80 -15.64 5.70 -1.01
C LEU A 80 -16.95 4.95 -1.34
N ASN A 81 -18.05 5.68 -1.55
CA ASN A 81 -19.34 5.10 -1.96
C ASN A 81 -19.26 4.45 -3.35
N ARG A 82 -18.62 5.12 -4.33
CA ARG A 82 -18.38 4.55 -5.67
C ARG A 82 -17.66 3.21 -5.59
N HIS A 83 -16.68 3.10 -4.70
CA HIS A 83 -15.89 1.89 -4.50
C HIS A 83 -16.50 0.92 -3.47
N LYS A 84 -17.68 1.22 -2.92
CA LYS A 84 -18.42 0.38 -1.95
C LYS A 84 -17.59 0.07 -0.69
N ILE A 85 -16.87 1.07 -0.20
CA ILE A 85 -16.10 0.98 1.05
C ILE A 85 -16.94 1.55 2.20
N PRO A 86 -17.28 0.74 3.22
CA PRO A 86 -18.02 1.23 4.38
C PRO A 86 -17.14 2.14 5.24
N VAL A 87 -17.76 3.21 5.73
CA VAL A 87 -17.16 4.17 6.65
C VAL A 87 -18.00 4.22 7.91
N ILE A 88 -17.35 4.13 9.08
CA ILE A 88 -17.96 4.41 10.38
C ILE A 88 -17.27 5.61 11.00
N TRP A 89 -18.06 6.60 11.43
CA TRP A 89 -17.59 7.82 12.07
C TRP A 89 -18.27 8.03 13.42
N ASP A 90 -17.86 9.05 14.16
CA ASP A 90 -18.30 9.30 15.55
C ASP A 90 -17.86 8.21 16.54
N ILE A 91 -16.75 7.53 16.21
CA ILE A 91 -16.10 6.55 17.09
C ILE A 91 -14.97 7.23 17.85
N ASP A 92 -14.79 6.88 19.13
CA ASP A 92 -13.58 7.25 19.88
C ASP A 92 -12.36 6.49 19.34
N THR A 93 -11.78 7.04 18.27
CA THR A 93 -10.58 6.48 17.63
C THR A 93 -9.40 6.44 18.59
N ARG A 94 -9.32 7.35 19.56
CA ARG A 94 -8.25 7.35 20.57
C ARG A 94 -8.38 6.15 21.51
N ALA A 95 -9.58 5.84 22.00
CA ALA A 95 -9.83 4.65 22.80
C ALA A 95 -9.49 3.38 22.00
N LEU A 96 -9.92 3.30 20.74
CA LEU A 96 -9.62 2.17 19.86
C LEU A 96 -8.12 1.99 19.64
N VAL A 97 -7.39 3.06 19.32
CA VAL A 97 -5.93 3.02 19.12
C VAL A 97 -5.21 2.60 20.39
N ARG A 98 -5.61 3.11 21.55
CA ARG A 98 -5.05 2.68 22.85
C ARG A 98 -5.28 1.19 23.08
N HIS A 99 -6.48 0.69 22.75
CA HIS A 99 -6.81 -0.71 22.87
C HIS A 99 -5.94 -1.59 21.95
N ILE A 100 -5.79 -1.23 20.67
CA ILE A 100 -4.93 -1.95 19.71
C ILE A 100 -3.46 -1.92 20.14
N ARG A 101 -2.96 -0.80 20.68
CA ARG A 101 -1.57 -0.75 21.19
C ARG A 101 -1.35 -1.68 22.39
N LEU A 102 -2.35 -1.83 23.26
CA LEU A 102 -2.29 -2.70 24.44
C LEU A 102 -2.46 -4.19 24.07
N MET A 103 -3.41 -4.53 23.23
CA MET A 103 -3.78 -5.91 22.91
C MET A 103 -3.08 -6.48 21.66
N GLY A 104 -2.59 -5.61 20.78
CA GLY A 104 -2.13 -5.96 19.44
C GLY A 104 -3.23 -5.78 18.39
N ALA A 105 -2.88 -6.04 17.13
CA ALA A 105 -3.82 -5.98 16.01
C ALA A 105 -4.94 -7.02 16.20
N LEU A 106 -6.19 -6.60 15.97
CA LEU A 106 -7.40 -7.39 16.23
C LEU A 106 -8.19 -7.58 14.95
N ARG A 107 -8.94 -8.67 14.84
CA ARG A 107 -9.91 -8.86 13.76
C ARG A 107 -11.20 -8.11 14.10
N GLY A 108 -11.78 -7.44 13.12
CA GLY A 108 -13.01 -6.68 13.29
C GLY A 108 -13.90 -6.75 12.05
N ILE A 109 -15.15 -6.35 12.22
CA ILE A 109 -16.14 -6.25 11.16
C ILE A 109 -16.83 -4.90 11.28
N VAL A 110 -17.01 -4.24 10.14
CA VAL A 110 -17.86 -3.05 10.00
C VAL A 110 -19.12 -3.46 9.25
N ALA A 111 -20.27 -3.15 9.85
CA ALA A 111 -21.59 -3.46 9.31
C ALA A 111 -22.45 -2.19 9.25
N THR A 112 -23.18 -2.02 8.15
CA THR A 112 -24.08 -0.88 7.87
C THR A 112 -25.52 -1.31 7.63
N ASP A 113 -25.82 -2.62 7.75
CA ASP A 113 -27.15 -3.22 7.53
C ASP A 113 -27.94 -3.46 8.83
N GLY A 114 -27.50 -2.90 9.95
CA GLY A 114 -28.15 -3.09 11.25
C GLY A 114 -27.84 -4.44 11.92
N THR A 115 -26.86 -5.19 11.42
CA THR A 115 -26.41 -6.44 12.07
C THR A 115 -26.02 -6.17 13.53
N PRO A 116 -26.51 -6.97 14.51
CA PRO A 116 -26.17 -6.78 15.92
C PRO A 116 -24.66 -6.91 16.18
N GLY A 117 -24.13 -6.11 17.11
CA GLY A 117 -22.71 -6.11 17.45
C GLY A 117 -22.18 -7.48 17.91
N GLU A 118 -23.00 -8.26 18.62
CA GLU A 118 -22.64 -9.61 19.07
C GLU A 118 -22.40 -10.56 17.89
N GLN A 119 -23.22 -10.46 16.84
CA GLN A 119 -23.05 -11.24 15.62
C GLN A 119 -21.79 -10.81 14.88
N CYS A 120 -21.51 -9.51 14.78
CA CYS A 120 -20.26 -9.01 14.20
C CYS A 120 -19.02 -9.52 14.96
N VAL A 121 -19.08 -9.61 16.29
CA VAL A 121 -17.99 -10.17 17.11
C VAL A 121 -17.81 -11.67 16.87
N PHE A 122 -18.91 -12.41 16.75
CA PHE A 122 -18.87 -13.84 16.42
C PHE A 122 -18.22 -14.08 15.06
N GLU A 123 -18.66 -13.37 14.03
CA GLU A 123 -18.11 -13.43 12.67
C GLU A 123 -16.63 -12.99 12.65
N ALA A 124 -16.26 -11.94 13.38
CA ALA A 124 -14.87 -11.44 13.43
C ALA A 124 -13.89 -12.47 14.00
N LYS A 125 -14.33 -13.31 14.96
CA LYS A 125 -13.51 -14.39 15.52
C LYS A 125 -13.22 -15.51 14.51
N GLN A 126 -14.10 -15.69 13.53
CA GLN A 126 -13.98 -16.71 12.48
C GLN A 126 -13.15 -16.23 11.28
N LEU A 127 -12.92 -14.93 11.13
CA LEU A 127 -12.09 -14.40 10.05
C LEU A 127 -10.69 -15.03 10.08
N PRO A 128 -10.12 -15.38 8.92
CA PRO A 128 -8.81 -15.99 8.87
C PRO A 128 -7.75 -14.99 9.36
N VAL A 129 -6.72 -15.49 10.04
CA VAL A 129 -5.62 -14.65 10.53
C VAL A 129 -4.75 -14.23 9.35
N MET A 130 -4.32 -12.97 9.31
CA MET A 130 -3.50 -12.46 8.21
C MET A 130 -2.10 -13.10 8.13
N ALA A 131 -1.56 -13.54 9.27
CA ALA A 131 -0.33 -14.32 9.32
C ALA A 131 -0.52 -15.65 8.56
N GLY A 132 0.44 -16.00 7.70
CA GLY A 132 0.38 -17.17 6.84
C GLY A 132 -0.52 -17.04 5.62
N GLN A 133 -1.09 -15.87 5.31
CA GLN A 133 -1.83 -15.64 4.06
C GLN A 133 -0.99 -14.94 3.00
N ASP A 134 -0.95 -15.52 1.80
CA ASP A 134 -0.52 -14.83 0.60
C ASP A 134 -1.64 -13.88 0.12
N LEU A 135 -1.44 -12.58 0.39
CA LEU A 135 -2.29 -11.51 -0.11
C LEU A 135 -1.68 -10.81 -1.33
N ALA A 136 -0.37 -10.95 -1.56
CA ALA A 136 0.33 -10.34 -2.68
C ALA A 136 -0.20 -10.86 -4.03
N SER A 137 -0.42 -12.17 -4.12
CA SER A 137 -1.00 -12.79 -5.34
C SER A 137 -2.43 -12.35 -5.63
N ARG A 138 -3.15 -11.75 -4.66
CA ARG A 138 -4.51 -11.22 -4.87
C ARG A 138 -4.51 -9.80 -5.42
N VAL A 139 -3.42 -9.05 -5.24
CA VAL A 139 -3.34 -7.63 -5.60
C VAL A 139 -2.36 -7.34 -6.74
N THR A 140 -1.55 -8.33 -7.13
CA THR A 140 -0.64 -8.26 -8.27
C THR A 140 -1.34 -8.03 -9.61
N CYS A 141 -0.63 -7.45 -10.57
CA CYS A 141 -1.08 -7.34 -11.94
C CYS A 141 -1.27 -8.72 -12.62
N ARG A 142 -2.17 -8.78 -13.59
CA ARG A 142 -2.47 -10.02 -14.34
C ARG A 142 -1.47 -10.27 -15.46
N GLU A 143 -1.05 -9.20 -16.13
CA GLU A 143 -0.15 -9.23 -17.27
C GLU A 143 0.94 -8.19 -17.06
N MET A 144 2.10 -8.44 -17.66
CA MET A 144 3.22 -7.50 -17.65
C MET A 144 2.83 -6.21 -18.38
N TYR A 145 3.21 -5.05 -17.83
CA TYR A 145 2.98 -3.75 -18.47
C TYR A 145 4.18 -2.82 -18.28
N GLY A 146 4.31 -1.83 -19.16
CA GLY A 146 5.30 -0.75 -19.04
C GLY A 146 4.73 0.43 -18.25
N TRP A 147 5.58 1.12 -17.48
CA TRP A 147 5.21 2.34 -16.79
C TRP A 147 6.09 3.51 -17.21
N GLU A 148 5.45 4.60 -17.65
CA GLU A 148 6.14 5.77 -18.21
C GLU A 148 5.81 7.09 -17.50
N LYS A 149 4.87 7.07 -16.54
CA LYS A 149 4.41 8.29 -15.86
C LYS A 149 5.41 8.72 -14.77
N SER A 150 5.87 9.97 -14.82
CA SER A 150 6.71 10.62 -13.81
C SER A 150 5.92 11.09 -12.59
N SER A 151 6.62 11.64 -11.59
CA SER A 151 5.96 12.31 -10.45
C SER A 151 5.15 13.53 -10.88
N ILE A 152 4.19 13.89 -10.01
CA ILE A 152 3.28 15.00 -10.23
C ILE A 152 3.89 16.25 -9.59
N ASP A 153 4.36 17.17 -10.41
CA ASP A 153 4.84 18.47 -9.95
C ASP A 153 3.65 19.41 -9.68
N LEU A 154 3.30 19.58 -8.41
CA LEU A 154 2.24 20.50 -7.99
C LEU A 154 2.72 21.96 -7.88
N ALA A 155 4.03 22.14 -7.76
CA ALA A 155 4.75 23.40 -7.87
C ALA A 155 6.20 23.05 -8.19
N LEU A 156 6.88 23.83 -9.05
CA LEU A 156 8.33 23.78 -9.17
C LEU A 156 8.90 23.96 -7.77
N SER A 157 9.39 22.86 -7.18
CA SER A 157 10.12 22.96 -5.92
C SER A 157 11.35 23.81 -6.21
N PRO A 158 11.66 24.88 -5.45
CA PRO A 158 12.94 25.55 -5.59
C PRO A 158 14.13 24.62 -5.26
N TRP A 159 13.87 23.39 -4.81
CA TRP A 159 14.85 22.32 -4.62
C TRP A 159 14.92 21.33 -5.79
N SER A 160 14.06 21.44 -6.81
CA SER A 160 14.23 20.65 -8.05
C SER A 160 15.51 21.04 -8.80
N GLU A 161 16.04 22.24 -8.55
CA GLU A 161 17.29 22.74 -9.17
C GLU A 161 18.58 22.15 -8.53
N GLN A 162 18.51 21.38 -7.43
CA GLN A 162 19.72 20.85 -6.76
C GLN A 162 19.90 19.32 -6.79
N MET A 163 18.89 18.56 -7.22
CA MET A 163 19.07 17.15 -7.54
C MET A 163 19.10 16.97 -9.05
N GLY A 164 20.17 17.49 -9.66
CA GLY A 164 20.53 17.28 -11.07
C GLY A 164 19.34 17.34 -12.00
N GLU A 165 18.97 18.55 -12.45
CA GLU A 165 18.07 18.71 -13.57
C GLU A 165 18.41 17.66 -14.63
N ALA A 166 17.44 16.82 -14.94
CA ALA A 166 17.48 15.94 -16.10
C ALA A 166 17.59 16.86 -17.33
N GLY A 167 18.82 17.23 -17.67
CA GLY A 167 19.15 17.77 -18.96
C GLY A 167 18.54 16.84 -20.00
N GLN A 168 17.93 17.45 -21.01
CA GLN A 168 17.45 16.79 -22.22
C GLN A 168 18.61 16.22 -23.04
N GLU A 169 19.49 15.45 -22.42
CA GLU A 169 20.44 14.58 -23.10
C GLU A 169 19.82 13.19 -23.14
N GLU A 170 19.96 12.52 -24.29
CA GLU A 170 19.58 11.11 -24.52
C GLU A 170 20.43 10.18 -23.64
N THR A 171 20.27 10.29 -22.33
CA THR A 171 20.86 9.40 -21.35
C THR A 171 20.13 8.07 -21.47
N ARG A 172 20.89 6.99 -21.69
CA ARG A 172 20.36 5.63 -21.76
C ARG A 172 19.52 5.36 -20.51
N LYS A 173 18.23 5.04 -20.68
CA LYS A 173 17.38 4.60 -19.58
C LYS A 173 17.85 3.27 -19.01
N PHE A 174 17.82 3.12 -17.70
CA PHE A 174 18.11 1.85 -17.01
C PHE A 174 16.87 0.96 -17.07
N ARG A 175 17.00 -0.26 -17.58
CA ARG A 175 15.87 -1.19 -17.64
C ARG A 175 15.64 -1.80 -16.26
N VAL A 176 14.47 -1.57 -15.68
CA VAL A 176 14.11 -2.11 -14.36
C VAL A 176 12.91 -3.04 -14.49
N ALA A 177 13.09 -4.29 -14.05
CA ALA A 177 11.97 -5.21 -13.88
C ALA A 177 11.43 -5.07 -12.44
N ALA A 178 10.17 -4.65 -12.29
CA ALA A 178 9.53 -4.44 -11.01
C ALA A 178 8.51 -5.54 -10.72
N TYR A 179 8.74 -6.36 -9.70
CA TYR A 179 7.75 -7.32 -9.23
C TYR A 179 6.60 -6.58 -8.54
N ASP A 180 5.38 -6.81 -9.02
CA ASP A 180 4.16 -6.27 -8.43
C ASP A 180 3.63 -7.21 -7.35
N TYR A 181 3.96 -6.94 -6.09
CA TYR A 181 3.34 -7.58 -4.93
C TYR A 181 2.17 -6.75 -4.36
N GLY A 182 1.69 -5.75 -5.10
CA GLY A 182 0.83 -4.67 -4.60
C GLY A 182 1.52 -3.32 -4.70
N ILE A 183 2.15 -3.03 -5.84
CA ILE A 183 3.01 -1.87 -6.03
C ILE A 183 2.22 -0.56 -5.96
N LYS A 184 2.77 0.39 -5.22
CA LYS A 184 2.29 1.77 -5.21
C LYS A 184 2.77 2.52 -6.45
N GLN A 185 1.87 3.28 -7.08
CA GLN A 185 2.19 4.06 -8.27
C GLN A 185 3.32 5.06 -8.03
N ASN A 186 3.43 5.66 -6.84
CA ASN A 186 4.48 6.64 -6.59
C ASN A 186 5.89 6.03 -6.62
N ILE A 187 6.04 4.74 -6.31
CA ILE A 187 7.32 4.03 -6.48
C ILE A 187 7.71 3.99 -7.96
N LEU A 188 6.75 3.70 -8.83
CA LEU A 188 6.98 3.65 -10.27
C LEU A 188 7.30 5.05 -10.83
N ARG A 189 6.60 6.08 -10.34
CA ARG A 189 6.87 7.50 -10.67
C ARG A 189 8.32 7.88 -10.34
N LEU A 190 8.77 7.58 -9.11
CA LEU A 190 10.14 7.87 -8.69
C LEU A 190 11.20 7.09 -9.49
N LEU A 191 10.93 5.84 -9.88
CA LEU A 191 11.84 5.09 -10.75
C LEU A 191 11.98 5.77 -12.13
N VAL A 192 10.86 6.23 -12.70
CA VAL A 192 10.87 6.97 -13.98
C VAL A 192 11.62 8.30 -13.84
N ASP A 193 11.41 9.04 -12.75
CA ASP A 193 12.11 10.29 -12.46
C ASP A 193 13.64 10.07 -12.35
N HIS A 194 14.06 8.89 -11.91
CA HIS A 194 15.46 8.46 -11.89
C HIS A 194 15.89 7.72 -13.18
N HIS A 195 15.29 8.06 -14.32
CA HIS A 195 15.66 7.57 -15.66
C HIS A 195 15.56 6.04 -15.84
N CYS A 196 14.67 5.37 -15.11
CA CYS A 196 14.38 3.95 -15.34
C CYS A 196 13.29 3.75 -16.40
N ASP A 197 13.50 2.79 -17.30
CA ASP A 197 12.46 2.16 -18.12
C ASP A 197 11.89 0.97 -17.35
N VAL A 198 10.69 1.14 -16.78
CA VAL A 198 10.13 0.20 -15.82
C VAL A 198 9.15 -0.75 -16.49
N ARG A 199 9.44 -2.05 -16.38
CA ARG A 199 8.48 -3.13 -16.70
C ARG A 199 7.99 -3.78 -15.43
N VAL A 200 6.69 -3.67 -15.20
CA VAL A 200 6.03 -4.27 -14.05
C VAL A 200 5.61 -5.69 -14.41
N VAL A 201 6.00 -6.66 -13.60
CA VAL A 201 5.73 -8.08 -13.80
C VAL A 201 4.87 -8.65 -12.67
N PRO A 202 3.99 -9.63 -12.95
CA PRO A 202 3.22 -10.32 -11.92
C PRO A 202 4.10 -10.92 -10.82
N ALA A 203 3.55 -11.06 -9.62
CA ALA A 203 4.24 -11.58 -8.43
C ALA A 203 4.94 -12.93 -8.66
N GLN A 204 4.34 -13.78 -9.50
CA GLN A 204 4.79 -15.15 -9.76
C GLN A 204 5.70 -15.29 -10.98
N THR A 205 6.05 -14.20 -11.67
CA THR A 205 6.95 -14.27 -12.84
C THR A 205 8.29 -14.90 -12.44
N SER A 206 8.76 -15.89 -13.21
CA SER A 206 9.98 -16.61 -12.88
C SER A 206 11.22 -15.71 -12.96
N ALA A 207 12.24 -16.01 -12.15
CA ALA A 207 13.52 -15.30 -12.25
C ALA A 207 14.15 -15.45 -13.64
N GLU A 208 13.98 -16.62 -14.28
CA GLU A 208 14.45 -16.90 -15.62
C GLU A 208 13.82 -15.96 -16.66
N ASP A 209 12.50 -15.79 -16.62
CA ASP A 209 11.79 -14.87 -17.51
C ASP A 209 12.22 -13.42 -17.27
N VAL A 210 12.38 -13.00 -16.01
CA VAL A 210 12.86 -11.66 -15.67
C VAL A 210 14.27 -11.42 -16.21
N LEU A 211 15.19 -12.37 -16.05
CA LEU A 211 16.55 -12.24 -16.56
C LEU A 211 16.61 -12.24 -18.10
N ALA A 212 15.71 -12.96 -18.76
CA ALA A 212 15.58 -12.96 -20.21
C ALA A 212 15.18 -11.57 -20.77
N MET A 213 14.57 -10.70 -19.96
CA MET A 213 14.30 -9.31 -20.33
C MET A 213 15.56 -8.43 -20.37
N GLY A 214 16.69 -8.92 -19.87
CA GLY A 214 17.95 -8.18 -19.76
C GLY A 214 17.88 -6.91 -18.90
N PRO A 215 17.32 -6.96 -17.68
CA PRO A 215 17.20 -5.79 -16.82
C PRO A 215 18.58 -5.34 -16.30
N ASP A 216 18.77 -4.03 -16.19
CA ASP A 216 19.90 -3.41 -15.50
C ASP A 216 19.71 -3.47 -13.96
N GLY A 217 18.47 -3.65 -13.48
CA GLY A 217 18.14 -3.90 -12.07
C GLY A 217 16.75 -4.51 -11.86
N VAL A 218 16.55 -5.14 -10.71
CA VAL A 218 15.25 -5.69 -10.30
C VAL A 218 14.74 -4.98 -9.06
N PHE A 219 13.49 -4.56 -9.11
CA PHE A 219 12.78 -3.93 -8.01
C PHE A 219 11.72 -4.88 -7.42
N LEU A 220 11.62 -4.94 -6.09
CA LEU A 220 10.65 -5.75 -5.36
C LEU A 220 9.73 -4.82 -4.56
N SER A 221 8.46 -4.74 -4.93
CA SER A 221 7.54 -3.76 -4.37
C SER A 221 7.11 -4.01 -2.93
N ASN A 222 6.40 -3.02 -2.38
CA ASN A 222 5.55 -3.22 -1.22
C ASN A 222 4.38 -4.18 -1.56
N GLY A 223 3.68 -4.62 -0.52
CA GLY A 223 2.51 -5.48 -0.68
C GLY A 223 1.86 -5.83 0.66
N PRO A 224 0.63 -6.40 0.64
CA PRO A 224 -0.09 -6.82 1.82
C PRO A 224 0.35 -8.20 2.32
N GLY A 225 -0.03 -8.50 3.56
CA GLY A 225 0.04 -9.84 4.12
C GLY A 225 1.38 -10.22 4.73
N ASP A 226 1.61 -11.53 4.81
CA ASP A 226 2.78 -12.14 5.44
C ASP A 226 3.79 -12.55 4.36
N PRO A 227 5.09 -12.23 4.48
CA PRO A 227 6.11 -12.68 3.53
C PRO A 227 6.42 -14.19 3.60
N GLU A 228 6.19 -14.87 4.72
CA GLU A 228 6.54 -16.30 4.88
C GLU A 228 5.90 -17.26 3.86
N PRO A 229 4.61 -17.14 3.50
CA PRO A 229 4.00 -18.01 2.49
C PRO A 229 4.50 -17.76 1.06
N LEU A 230 5.21 -16.66 0.78
CA LEU A 230 5.63 -16.28 -0.58
C LEU A 230 6.93 -17.01 -1.00
N GLN A 231 6.94 -18.34 -0.90
CA GLN A 231 8.11 -19.15 -1.22
C GLN A 231 8.57 -18.97 -2.67
N TYR A 232 7.64 -18.79 -3.61
CA TYR A 232 7.94 -18.49 -5.01
C TYR A 232 8.79 -17.22 -5.16
N ALA A 233 8.46 -16.16 -4.42
CA ALA A 233 9.18 -14.89 -4.48
C ALA A 233 10.57 -15.03 -3.86
N VAL A 234 10.66 -15.72 -2.71
CA VAL A 234 11.95 -16.00 -2.04
C VAL A 234 12.89 -16.80 -2.95
N GLU A 235 12.39 -17.83 -3.62
CA GLU A 235 13.15 -18.63 -4.58
C GLU A 235 13.61 -17.80 -5.79
N ASN A 236 12.72 -16.97 -6.35
CA ASN A 236 13.09 -16.07 -7.45
C ASN A 236 14.19 -15.10 -7.03
N ILE A 237 14.07 -14.48 -5.85
CA ILE A 237 15.07 -13.53 -5.35
C ILE A 237 16.43 -14.20 -5.18
N ARG A 238 16.50 -15.44 -4.68
CA ARG A 238 17.76 -16.19 -4.59
C ARG A 238 18.41 -16.42 -5.95
N LYS A 239 17.61 -16.66 -7.00
CA LYS A 239 18.11 -16.84 -8.37
C LYS A 239 18.57 -15.53 -9.01
N LEU A 240 17.99 -14.40 -8.61
CA LEU A 240 18.31 -13.05 -9.12
C LEU A 240 19.52 -12.43 -8.40
N ALA A 241 19.65 -12.69 -7.10
CA ALA A 241 20.72 -12.17 -6.27
C ALA A 241 22.11 -12.55 -6.81
N GLY A 242 23.00 -11.56 -6.92
CA GLY A 242 24.35 -11.74 -7.46
C GLY A 242 24.43 -11.76 -8.99
N ARG A 243 23.30 -11.72 -9.71
CA ARG A 243 23.25 -11.61 -11.18
C ARG A 243 22.87 -10.23 -11.66
N VAL A 244 21.97 -9.57 -10.94
CA VAL A 244 21.51 -8.19 -11.18
C VAL A 244 21.35 -7.48 -9.83
N PRO A 245 21.49 -6.14 -9.77
CA PRO A 245 21.13 -5.37 -8.58
C PRO A 245 19.68 -5.63 -8.19
N VAL A 246 19.43 -5.91 -6.91
CA VAL A 246 18.09 -6.15 -6.37
C VAL A 246 17.80 -5.12 -5.27
N PHE A 247 16.69 -4.41 -5.40
CA PHE A 247 16.22 -3.43 -4.42
C PHE A 247 14.79 -3.75 -4.00
N GLY A 248 14.55 -3.86 -2.68
CA GLY A 248 13.24 -4.21 -2.14
C GLY A 248 12.72 -3.22 -1.10
N ILE A 249 11.43 -2.88 -1.19
CA ILE A 249 10.75 -1.96 -0.28
C ILE A 249 9.64 -2.69 0.48
N CYS A 250 9.54 -2.47 1.79
CA CYS A 250 8.50 -3.03 2.65
C CYS A 250 8.43 -4.57 2.56
N LEU A 251 7.44 -5.14 1.86
CA LEU A 251 7.35 -6.57 1.60
C LEU A 251 8.58 -7.07 0.83
N GLY A 252 9.05 -6.35 -0.20
CA GLY A 252 10.27 -6.67 -0.92
C GLY A 252 11.52 -6.72 -0.02
N HIS A 253 11.62 -5.83 0.97
CA HIS A 253 12.70 -5.87 1.96
C HIS A 253 12.64 -7.16 2.81
N GLN A 254 11.44 -7.53 3.27
CA GLN A 254 11.24 -8.75 4.05
C GLN A 254 11.58 -10.00 3.24
N LEU A 255 11.17 -10.05 1.98
CA LEU A 255 11.46 -11.15 1.07
C LEU A 255 12.96 -11.27 0.78
N CYS A 256 13.68 -10.16 0.61
CA CYS A 256 15.15 -10.18 0.55
C CYS A 256 15.76 -10.77 1.83
N GLY A 257 15.26 -10.36 2.99
CA GLY A 257 15.69 -10.91 4.28
C GLY A 257 15.51 -12.44 4.36
N LEU A 258 14.34 -12.96 3.96
CA LEU A 258 14.07 -14.40 3.91
C LEU A 258 14.94 -15.14 2.87
N ALA A 259 15.17 -14.53 1.70
CA ALA A 259 16.02 -15.09 0.66
C ALA A 259 17.45 -15.30 1.14
N LEU A 260 17.96 -14.37 1.97
CA LEU A 260 19.27 -14.40 2.59
C LEU A 260 19.34 -15.24 3.89
N GLY A 261 18.28 -15.98 4.24
CA GLY A 261 18.23 -16.87 5.40
C GLY A 261 17.82 -16.20 6.71
N GLY A 262 17.35 -14.95 6.66
CA GLY A 262 16.71 -14.27 7.77
C GLY A 262 15.35 -14.89 8.13
N LYS A 263 14.73 -14.36 9.19
CA LYS A 263 13.41 -14.77 9.66
C LYS A 263 12.52 -13.54 9.84
N THR A 264 11.24 -13.74 9.68
CA THR A 264 10.21 -12.72 9.90
C THR A 264 9.40 -13.05 11.15
N PHE A 265 8.72 -12.06 11.69
CA PHE A 265 7.74 -12.26 12.75
C PHE A 265 6.69 -11.17 12.67
N LYS A 266 5.47 -11.48 13.11
CA LYS A 266 4.38 -10.51 13.14
C LYS A 266 4.58 -9.53 14.29
N LEU A 267 4.67 -8.25 13.96
CA LEU A 267 4.68 -7.18 14.95
C LEU A 267 3.34 -7.12 15.69
N LYS A 268 3.38 -6.71 16.97
CA LYS A 268 2.19 -6.60 17.82
C LYS A 268 1.07 -5.78 17.18
N PHE A 269 1.39 -4.60 16.63
CA PHE A 269 0.45 -3.75 15.90
C PHE A 269 1.06 -3.12 14.64
N GLY A 270 2.35 -3.35 14.35
CA GLY A 270 3.06 -2.82 13.18
C GLY A 270 3.37 -1.33 13.21
N HIS A 271 4.00 -0.82 12.15
CA HIS A 271 4.35 0.59 11.98
C HIS A 271 3.54 1.20 10.85
N ARG A 272 2.65 2.13 11.17
CA ARG A 272 1.75 2.79 10.20
C ARG A 272 1.61 4.26 10.58
N GLY A 273 2.24 5.12 9.80
CA GLY A 273 2.33 6.56 10.08
C GLY A 273 3.44 7.20 9.27
N ALA A 274 3.36 8.52 9.14
CA ALA A 274 4.32 9.34 8.39
C ALA A 274 5.39 10.01 9.30
N ASN A 275 5.58 9.51 10.52
CA ASN A 275 6.45 10.12 11.53
C ASN A 275 7.35 9.10 12.26
N GLN A 276 7.76 8.04 11.57
CA GLN A 276 8.66 7.00 12.07
C GLN A 276 10.13 7.45 11.85
N PRO A 277 10.91 7.72 12.91
CA PRO A 277 12.33 8.01 12.75
C PRO A 277 13.10 6.75 12.35
N VAL A 278 14.03 6.88 11.41
CA VAL A 278 14.96 5.84 10.95
C VAL A 278 16.38 6.43 11.00
N LEU A 279 17.34 5.70 11.57
CA LEU A 279 18.75 6.10 11.71
C LEU A 279 19.59 5.62 10.52
#